data_AF-A0A952NLS5-F1
#
_entry.id   AF-A0A952NLS5-F1
#
_cell.length_a   1.000
_cell.length_b   1.000
_cell.length_c   1.000
_cell.angle_alpha   90.00
_cell.angle_beta   90.00
_cell.angle_gamma   90.00
#
_symmetry.space_group_name_H-M   'P 1'
#
loop_
_entity.id
_entity.type
_entity.pdbx_description
1 polymer ?
#
loop_
_entity_poly.entity_id
_entity_poly.type
_entity_poly.pdbx_seq_one_letter_code
_entity_poly.pdbx_strand_id
1 'polypeptide(L)'
;MADLQCTVQKIQQPEEPTMTVGERFLLSCSGAIPEMDGKAAELRLDEKEKYTLKLLRFERKSESEVQLEVLSDRVGKHDLKDVQIVDSQQSLVIPQLQFEVRSVQDPQNPVQEPYGSLGPMNLMVPWYYWMGLLMVVSLIGIAITWRILRRVERRRQMQQILSAAPGTSPEGELFQKIRKIQRQADFLLRPNDLVPADDAAVVLNELDQAYRTFLSRVYLIPIALWPTGKALTALNREQDQLSEKNRKFTAKVLREMDRAHQAEHRGRDIAQMIEWVGESAGLVVKEGARV
;
A
#
# COMPACT_ATOMS: atom_id res chain seq x y z
N MET A 1 46.16 -58.62 32.23
CA MET A 1 45.32 -57.58 31.60
C MET A 1 44.36 -58.33 30.70
N ALA A 2 43.06 -58.09 30.81
CA ALA A 2 42.09 -58.81 29.98
C ALA A 2 41.99 -58.10 28.64
N ASP A 3 42.24 -58.83 27.55
CA ASP A 3 42.14 -58.28 26.20
C ASP A 3 40.66 -58.16 25.82
N LEU A 4 40.16 -56.93 25.74
CA LEU A 4 38.82 -56.65 25.23
C LEU A 4 38.83 -56.65 23.71
N GLN A 5 37.95 -57.47 23.13
CA GLN A 5 37.72 -57.49 21.70
C GLN A 5 36.43 -56.72 21.40
N CYS A 6 36.54 -55.65 20.62
CA CYS A 6 35.40 -54.82 20.22
C CYS A 6 35.09 -55.02 18.74
N THR A 7 33.81 -55.20 18.43
CA THR A 7 33.29 -55.28 17.06
C THR A 7 32.37 -54.10 16.79
N VAL A 8 32.48 -53.52 15.60
CA VAL A 8 31.69 -52.35 15.21
C VAL A 8 30.43 -52.80 14.45
N GLN A 9 29.26 -52.34 14.89
CA GLN A 9 27.96 -52.66 14.31
C GLN A 9 27.17 -51.38 14.05
N LYS A 10 26.54 -51.26 12.87
CA LYS A 10 25.63 -50.14 12.58
C LYS A 10 24.26 -50.37 13.20
N ILE A 11 23.62 -49.30 13.66
CA ILE A 11 22.28 -49.36 14.27
C ILE A 11 21.19 -49.57 13.22
N GLN A 12 21.29 -48.89 12.07
CA GLN A 12 20.16 -48.76 11.13
C GLN A 12 20.24 -49.65 9.89
N GLN A 13 21.44 -50.10 9.48
CA GLN A 13 21.63 -50.97 8.31
C GLN A 13 22.85 -51.89 8.50
N PRO A 14 22.66 -53.19 8.84
CA PRO A 14 23.78 -54.10 9.12
C PRO A 14 24.55 -54.55 7.87
N GLU A 15 24.03 -54.30 6.66
CA GLU A 15 24.59 -54.86 5.41
C GLU A 15 25.69 -53.98 4.77
N GLU A 16 25.84 -52.71 5.16
CA GLU A 16 26.87 -51.82 4.62
C GLU A 16 27.91 -51.42 5.68
N PRO A 17 29.18 -51.84 5.55
CA PRO A 17 30.20 -51.60 6.58
C PRO A 17 30.71 -50.14 6.64
N THR A 18 30.31 -49.26 5.72
CA THR A 18 30.87 -47.91 5.59
C THR A 18 30.11 -46.89 6.44
N MET A 19 30.70 -46.44 7.55
CA MET A 19 30.09 -45.43 8.42
C MET A 19 30.16 -44.04 7.79
N THR A 20 29.20 -43.17 8.11
CA THR A 20 29.22 -41.76 7.68
C THR A 20 29.48 -40.80 8.83
N VAL A 21 30.00 -39.60 8.54
CA VAL A 21 30.23 -38.56 9.58
C VAL A 21 28.91 -38.20 10.24
N GLY A 22 28.88 -38.22 11.57
CA GLY A 22 27.66 -37.91 12.32
C GLY A 22 26.68 -39.09 12.45
N GLU A 23 27.01 -40.27 11.92
CA GLU A 23 26.24 -41.50 12.11
C GLU A 23 26.60 -42.17 13.44
N ARG A 24 25.58 -42.66 14.15
CA ARG A 24 25.76 -43.39 15.41
C ARG A 24 25.95 -44.87 15.14
N PHE A 25 26.97 -45.45 15.73
CA PHE A 25 27.23 -46.88 15.64
C PHE A 25 27.53 -47.48 17.01
N LEU A 26 27.40 -48.80 17.09
CA LEU A 26 27.51 -49.58 18.30
C LEU A 26 28.84 -50.33 18.30
N LEU A 27 29.63 -50.16 19.37
CA LEU A 27 30.78 -50.99 19.65
C LEU A 27 30.34 -52.06 20.65
N SER A 28 30.26 -53.31 20.20
CA SER A 28 30.03 -54.46 21.08
C SER A 28 31.38 -55.02 21.50
N CYS A 29 31.73 -54.82 22.77
CA CYS A 29 32.98 -55.28 23.36
C CYS A 29 32.73 -56.45 24.31
N SER A 30 33.51 -57.52 24.15
CA SER A 30 33.47 -58.70 25.03
C SER A 30 34.79 -58.86 25.78
N GLY A 31 34.72 -59.09 27.10
CA GLY A 31 35.90 -59.28 27.96
C GLY A 31 35.56 -59.20 29.45
N ALA A 32 36.57 -59.18 30.32
CA ALA A 32 36.35 -58.95 31.75
C ALA A 32 36.10 -57.45 31.98
N ILE A 33 34.85 -57.07 32.25
CA ILE A 33 34.43 -55.67 32.38
C ILE A 33 34.20 -55.36 33.86
N PRO A 34 34.93 -54.39 34.43
CA PRO A 34 34.75 -54.04 35.83
C PRO A 34 33.46 -53.21 36.01
N GLU A 35 32.97 -53.09 37.25
CA GLU A 35 31.71 -52.38 37.53
C GLU A 35 31.88 -50.85 37.37
N MET A 36 31.43 -50.31 36.23
CA MET A 36 31.52 -48.89 35.86
C MET A 36 30.14 -48.21 35.86
N ASP A 37 30.07 -46.93 36.22
CA ASP A 37 28.89 -46.09 36.05
C ASP A 37 28.78 -45.62 34.59
N GLY A 38 27.84 -46.21 33.85
CA GLY A 38 27.61 -45.87 32.44
C GLY A 38 27.19 -44.42 32.19
N LYS A 39 26.76 -43.66 33.21
CA LYS A 39 26.42 -42.23 33.05
C LYS A 39 27.62 -41.30 33.17
N ALA A 40 28.64 -41.71 33.92
CA ALA A 40 29.87 -40.95 34.15
C ALA A 40 31.04 -41.44 33.28
N ALA A 41 30.86 -42.54 32.54
CA ALA A 41 31.81 -43.04 31.58
C ALA A 41 32.10 -42.01 30.47
N GLU A 42 33.37 -41.66 30.31
CA GLU A 42 33.90 -40.82 29.25
C GLU A 42 34.94 -41.59 28.43
N LEU A 43 35.00 -41.31 27.12
CA LEU A 43 36.05 -41.84 26.25
C LEU A 43 37.25 -40.90 26.28
N ARG A 44 38.41 -41.42 26.69
CA ARG A 44 39.70 -40.74 26.62
C ARG A 44 40.54 -41.36 25.51
N LEU A 45 40.87 -40.52 24.54
CA LEU A 45 41.72 -40.83 23.40
C LEU A 45 43.01 -40.02 23.52
N ASP A 46 44.01 -40.39 22.72
CA ASP A 46 45.21 -39.59 22.54
C ASP A 46 44.88 -38.17 22.06
N GLU A 47 45.71 -37.20 22.43
CA GLU A 47 45.46 -35.77 22.16
C GLU A 47 45.24 -35.47 20.66
N LYS A 48 45.91 -36.22 19.78
CA LYS A 48 45.77 -36.10 18.31
C LYS A 48 44.41 -36.59 17.79
N GLU A 49 43.77 -37.50 18.53
CA GLU A 49 42.55 -38.22 18.13
C GLU A 49 41.35 -37.88 19.03
N LYS A 50 41.52 -36.95 19.99
CA LYS A 50 40.50 -36.54 20.97
C LYS A 50 39.12 -36.20 20.38
N TYR A 51 39.08 -35.73 19.13
CA TYR A 51 37.85 -35.33 18.44
C TYR A 51 37.42 -36.32 17.35
N THR A 52 38.04 -37.51 17.28
CA THR A 52 37.72 -38.51 16.26
C THR A 52 36.50 -39.34 16.65
N LEU A 53 36.39 -39.72 17.93
CA LEU A 53 35.32 -40.57 18.43
C LEU A 53 34.74 -39.98 19.72
N LYS A 54 33.41 -39.89 19.78
CA LYS A 54 32.67 -39.40 20.93
C LYS A 54 31.75 -40.49 21.46
N LEU A 55 31.85 -40.79 22.76
CA LEU A 55 30.93 -41.69 23.44
C LEU A 55 29.61 -40.98 23.72
N LEU A 56 28.50 -41.58 23.26
CA LEU A 56 27.15 -41.08 23.48
C LEU A 56 26.45 -41.84 24.59
N ARG A 57 26.61 -43.17 24.64
CA ARG A 57 25.96 -44.03 25.63
C ARG A 57 26.80 -45.26 25.93
N PHE A 58 26.87 -45.64 27.20
CA PHE A 58 27.46 -46.87 27.68
C PHE A 58 26.35 -47.77 28.22
N GLU A 59 26.21 -48.98 27.69
CA GLU A 59 25.18 -49.93 28.10
C GLU A 59 25.80 -51.31 28.35
N ARG A 60 25.74 -51.77 29.60
CA ARG A 60 26.22 -53.09 29.98
C ARG A 60 25.13 -54.12 29.69
N LYS A 61 25.40 -55.07 28.79
CA LYS A 61 24.48 -56.16 28.44
C LYS A 61 24.61 -57.36 29.36
N SER A 62 25.83 -57.70 29.77
CA SER A 62 26.13 -58.80 30.69
C SER A 62 27.39 -58.49 31.51
N GLU A 63 27.80 -59.42 32.39
CA GLU A 63 29.04 -59.27 33.14
C GLU A 63 30.28 -59.15 32.24
N SER A 64 30.22 -59.78 31.05
CA SER A 64 31.30 -59.86 30.08
C SER A 64 31.06 -59.13 28.75
N GLU A 65 29.92 -58.46 28.59
CA GLU A 65 29.56 -57.75 27.35
C GLU A 65 29.07 -56.32 27.64
N VAL A 66 29.68 -55.37 26.94
CA VAL A 66 29.26 -53.96 26.92
C VAL A 66 29.02 -53.50 25.50
N GLN A 67 28.04 -52.64 25.35
CA GLN A 67 27.69 -51.97 24.12
C GLN A 67 27.87 -50.47 24.28
N LEU A 68 28.67 -49.86 23.40
CA LEU A 68 28.95 -48.43 23.41
C LEU A 68 28.31 -47.80 22.17
N GLU A 69 27.41 -46.84 22.36
CA GLU A 69 26.95 -45.99 21.27
C GLU A 69 27.96 -44.86 21.08
N VAL A 70 28.59 -44.80 19.92
CA VAL A 70 29.64 -43.82 19.61
C VAL A 70 29.34 -43.10 18.30
N LEU A 71 29.95 -41.94 18.14
CA LEU A 71 29.83 -41.04 17.00
C LEU A 71 31.21 -40.63 16.52
N SER A 72 31.45 -40.58 15.21
CA SER A 72 32.68 -40.02 14.66
C SER A 72 32.44 -38.72 13.90
N ASP A 73 33.25 -37.70 14.21
CA ASP A 73 33.18 -36.36 13.62
C ASP A 73 34.20 -36.17 12.48
N ARG A 74 35.05 -37.17 12.21
CA ARG A 74 36.12 -37.08 11.19
C ARG A 74 35.98 -38.17 10.13
N VAL A 75 36.10 -37.77 8.87
CA VAL A 75 36.26 -38.70 7.72
C VAL A 75 37.63 -39.37 7.73
N GLY A 76 37.71 -40.58 7.20
CA GLY A 76 38.96 -41.32 6.99
C GLY A 76 38.99 -42.72 7.61
N LYS A 77 40.12 -43.40 7.45
CA LYS A 77 40.44 -44.64 8.17
C LYS A 77 41.04 -44.28 9.52
N HIS A 78 40.46 -44.80 10.59
CA HIS A 78 40.89 -44.57 11.97
C HIS A 78 41.43 -45.89 12.53
N ASP A 79 42.66 -45.85 13.07
CA ASP A 79 43.33 -46.95 13.77
C ASP A 79 43.71 -46.45 15.16
N LEU A 80 42.71 -46.40 16.04
CA LEU A 80 42.84 -45.85 17.39
C LEU A 80 43.50 -46.90 18.29
N LYS A 81 44.55 -46.50 19.01
CA LYS A 81 45.26 -47.37 19.96
C LYS A 81 44.96 -46.96 21.38
N ASP A 82 44.94 -47.94 22.29
CA ASP A 82 44.79 -47.72 23.73
C ASP A 82 43.59 -46.82 24.10
N VAL A 83 42.45 -47.04 23.45
CA VAL A 83 41.22 -46.27 23.69
C VAL A 83 40.74 -46.54 25.11
N GLN A 84 40.73 -45.52 25.97
CA GLN A 84 40.37 -45.69 27.38
C GLN A 84 38.94 -45.24 27.62
N ILE A 85 38.14 -46.09 28.26
CA ILE A 85 36.86 -45.70 28.85
C ILE A 85 37.13 -45.47 30.33
N VAL A 86 36.91 -44.25 30.79
CA VAL A 86 37.22 -43.84 32.16
C VAL A 86 35.94 -43.38 32.84
N ASP A 87 35.72 -43.87 34.04
CA ASP A 87 34.73 -43.39 34.98
C ASP A 87 35.47 -42.86 36.24
N SER A 88 34.73 -42.34 37.21
CA SER A 88 35.18 -41.86 38.51
C SER A 88 36.05 -42.85 39.30
N GLN A 89 35.88 -44.16 39.11
CA GLN A 89 36.57 -45.19 39.91
C GLN A 89 37.47 -46.12 39.11
N GLN A 90 37.17 -46.36 37.83
CA GLN A 90 37.79 -47.43 37.05
C GLN A 90 38.12 -46.95 35.63
N SER A 91 39.12 -47.59 35.04
CA SER A 91 39.48 -47.40 33.63
C SER A 91 39.54 -48.73 32.91
N LEU A 92 39.05 -48.72 31.67
CA LEU A 92 39.03 -49.86 30.78
C LEU A 92 39.78 -49.49 29.51
N VAL A 93 40.79 -50.26 29.13
CA VAL A 93 41.60 -49.98 27.94
C VAL A 93 41.22 -50.95 26.82
N ILE A 94 40.82 -50.41 25.68
CA ILE A 94 40.61 -51.14 24.44
C ILE A 94 41.90 -51.00 23.62
N PRO A 95 42.65 -52.09 23.39
CA PRO A 95 44.00 -52.00 22.85
C PRO A 95 44.05 -51.45 21.42
N GLN A 96 43.07 -51.81 20.59
CA GLN A 96 43.01 -51.37 19.21
C GLN A 96 41.57 -51.33 18.69
N LEU A 97 41.22 -50.24 17.99
CA LEU A 97 39.92 -50.06 17.35
C LEU A 97 40.10 -49.51 15.92
N GLN A 98 39.66 -50.27 14.92
CA GLN A 98 39.78 -49.91 13.50
C GLN A 98 38.42 -49.74 12.84
N PHE A 99 38.20 -48.61 12.17
CA PHE A 99 36.99 -48.34 11.39
C PHE A 99 37.23 -47.29 10.29
N GLU A 100 36.36 -47.23 9.28
CA GLU A 100 36.41 -46.27 8.17
C GLU A 100 35.13 -45.43 8.12
N VAL A 101 35.31 -44.10 8.13
CA VAL A 101 34.22 -43.11 8.05
C VAL A 101 34.30 -42.38 6.71
N ARG A 102 33.20 -42.38 5.96
CA ARG A 102 33.06 -41.69 4.68
C ARG A 102 32.27 -40.40 4.83
N SER A 103 32.54 -39.44 3.95
CA SER A 103 31.71 -38.23 3.83
C SER A 103 30.37 -38.59 3.22
N VAL A 104 29.28 -37.98 3.71
CA VAL A 104 27.96 -38.00 3.04
C VAL A 104 27.99 -37.13 1.78
N GLN A 105 28.90 -36.14 1.72
CA GLN A 105 29.03 -35.25 0.57
C GLN A 105 29.81 -35.94 -0.54
N ASP A 106 29.24 -35.94 -1.75
CA ASP A 106 29.92 -36.38 -2.96
C ASP A 106 31.15 -35.47 -3.22
N PRO A 107 32.38 -36.00 -3.18
CA PRO A 107 33.57 -35.19 -3.44
C PRO A 107 33.59 -34.60 -4.85
N GLN A 108 32.77 -35.09 -5.78
CA GLN A 108 32.66 -34.53 -7.13
C GLN A 108 31.72 -33.33 -7.22
N ASN A 109 30.82 -33.12 -6.23
CA ASN A 109 29.86 -32.03 -6.21
C ASN A 109 29.77 -31.38 -4.82
N PRO A 110 30.77 -30.57 -4.40
CA PRO A 110 30.69 -29.83 -3.16
C PRO A 110 29.49 -28.88 -3.18
N VAL A 111 28.66 -28.93 -2.14
CA VAL A 111 27.50 -28.05 -1.98
C VAL A 111 28.02 -26.60 -1.91
N GLN A 112 27.57 -25.74 -2.83
CA GLN A 112 27.92 -24.32 -2.84
C GLN A 112 27.58 -23.69 -1.50
N GLU A 113 28.52 -22.93 -0.93
CA GLU A 113 28.29 -22.21 0.32
C GLU A 113 27.06 -21.30 0.22
N PRO A 114 26.23 -21.21 1.28
CA PRO A 114 25.08 -20.32 1.27
C PRO A 114 25.55 -18.88 1.06
N TYR A 115 24.94 -18.18 0.10
CA TYR A 115 25.20 -16.76 -0.12
C TYR A 115 25.09 -16.00 1.20
N GLY A 116 26.18 -15.33 1.60
CA GLY A 116 26.20 -14.49 2.80
C GLY A 116 25.11 -13.43 2.74
N SER A 117 24.68 -12.91 3.89
CA SER A 117 23.67 -11.86 3.97
C SER A 117 24.14 -10.61 3.22
N LEU A 118 23.73 -10.46 1.96
CA LEU A 118 23.96 -9.27 1.17
C LEU A 118 23.13 -8.14 1.78
N GLY A 119 23.80 -7.18 2.41
CA GLY A 119 23.15 -6.00 2.97
C GLY A 119 22.50 -5.14 1.87
N PRO A 120 21.43 -4.38 2.19
CA PRO A 120 20.65 -3.62 1.21
C PRO A 120 21.42 -2.51 0.49
N MET A 121 22.60 -2.12 0.98
CA MET A 121 23.43 -1.06 0.41
C MET A 121 24.12 -1.43 -0.91
N ASN A 122 24.30 -2.72 -1.21
CA ASN A 122 25.02 -3.18 -2.41
C ASN A 122 24.11 -3.71 -3.52
N LEU A 123 22.79 -3.62 -3.37
CA LEU A 123 21.88 -3.89 -4.47
C LEU A 123 21.98 -2.72 -5.45
N MET A 124 22.73 -2.91 -6.55
CA MET A 124 22.68 -2.01 -7.70
C MET A 124 21.25 -2.06 -8.27
N VAL A 125 20.39 -1.20 -7.74
CA VAL A 125 19.03 -1.06 -8.23
C VAL A 125 19.14 -0.55 -9.66
N PRO A 126 18.59 -1.27 -10.65
CA PRO A 126 18.64 -0.84 -12.03
C PRO A 126 18.06 0.56 -12.22
N TRP A 127 18.68 1.36 -13.08
CA TRP A 127 18.36 2.77 -13.31
C TRP A 127 16.88 3.04 -13.69
N TYR A 128 16.19 2.06 -14.28
CA TYR A 128 14.77 2.19 -14.65
C TYR A 128 13.84 2.33 -13.44
N TYR A 129 14.21 1.81 -12.26
CA TYR A 129 13.43 2.05 -11.04
C TYR A 129 13.48 3.52 -10.61
N TRP A 130 14.64 4.17 -10.76
CA TRP A 130 14.79 5.59 -10.48
C TRP A 130 13.98 6.45 -11.47
N MET A 131 13.93 6.06 -12.74
CA MET A 131 13.02 6.70 -13.70
C MET A 131 11.56 6.54 -13.30
N GLY A 132 11.15 5.34 -12.89
CA GLY A 132 9.79 5.07 -12.42
C GLY A 132 9.42 5.95 -11.22
N LEU A 133 10.33 6.05 -10.23
CA LEU A 133 10.15 6.93 -9.07
C LEU A 133 10.00 8.39 -9.49
N LEU A 134 10.89 8.88 -10.37
CA LEU A 134 10.86 10.26 -10.84
C LEU A 134 9.56 10.58 -11.60
N MET A 135 9.06 9.63 -12.40
CA MET A 135 7.79 9.76 -13.11
C MET A 135 6.61 9.90 -12.13
N VAL A 136 6.55 9.07 -11.10
CA VAL A 136 5.49 9.13 -10.07
C VAL A 136 5.53 10.45 -9.33
N VAL A 137 6.72 10.89 -8.90
CA VAL A 137 6.91 12.19 -8.21
C VAL A 137 6.50 13.35 -9.12
N SER A 138 6.85 13.31 -10.41
CA SER A 138 6.46 14.33 -11.39
C SER A 138 4.94 14.42 -11.57
N LEU A 139 4.25 13.28 -11.71
CA LEU A 139 2.78 13.25 -11.84
C LEU A 139 2.08 13.84 -10.62
N ILE A 140 2.56 13.51 -9.41
CA ILE A 140 2.05 14.11 -8.17
C ILE A 140 2.30 15.62 -8.16
N GLY A 141 3.49 16.07 -8.55
CA GLY A 141 3.83 17.48 -8.65
C GLY A 141 2.92 18.25 -9.62
N ILE A 142 2.64 17.69 -10.79
CA ILE A 142 1.74 18.28 -11.80
C ILE A 142 0.32 18.38 -11.24
N ALA A 143 -0.19 17.32 -10.60
CA ALA A 143 -1.54 17.32 -10.03
C ALA A 143 -1.70 18.40 -8.94
N ILE A 144 -0.70 18.54 -8.05
CA ILE A 144 -0.69 19.58 -7.00
C ILE A 144 -0.64 20.97 -7.63
N THR A 145 0.27 21.19 -8.58
CA THR A 145 0.45 22.48 -9.27
C THR A 145 -0.82 22.90 -9.98
N TRP A 146 -1.45 21.98 -10.72
CA TRP A 146 -2.70 22.25 -11.43
C TRP A 146 -3.85 22.60 -10.48
N ARG A 147 -3.94 21.91 -9.33
CA ARG A 147 -4.94 22.21 -8.30
C ARG A 147 -4.73 23.61 -7.70
N ILE A 148 -3.49 24.01 -7.45
CA ILE A 148 -3.15 25.34 -6.94
C ILE A 148 -3.50 26.41 -7.98
N LEU A 149 -3.08 26.23 -9.24
CA LEU A 149 -3.38 27.18 -10.32
C LEU A 149 -4.89 27.39 -10.50
N ARG A 150 -5.68 26.31 -10.52
CA ARG A 150 -7.15 26.39 -10.57
C ARG A 150 -7.75 27.13 -9.37
N ARG A 151 -7.17 26.96 -8.17
CA ARG A 151 -7.62 27.67 -6.97
C ARG A 151 -7.31 29.16 -7.04
N VAL A 152 -6.13 29.53 -7.54
CA VAL A 152 -5.73 30.93 -7.73
C VAL A 152 -6.60 31.60 -8.79
N GLU A 153 -6.85 30.92 -9.91
CA GLU A 153 -7.73 31.43 -10.96
C GLU A 153 -9.15 31.65 -10.45
N ARG A 154 -9.73 30.68 -9.73
CA ARG A 154 -11.05 30.83 -9.08
C ARG A 154 -11.06 32.03 -8.13
N ARG A 155 -10.00 32.24 -7.35
CA ARG A 155 -9.88 33.41 -6.46
C ARG A 155 -9.82 34.72 -7.22
N ARG A 156 -9.06 34.81 -8.31
CA ARG A 156 -8.97 36.00 -9.16
C ARG A 156 -10.31 36.34 -9.81
N GLN A 157 -11.00 35.33 -10.36
CA GLN A 157 -12.35 35.48 -10.92
C GLN A 157 -13.35 35.98 -9.88
N MET A 158 -13.31 35.42 -8.66
CA MET A 158 -14.16 35.90 -7.57
C MET A 158 -13.80 37.32 -7.13
N GLN A 159 -12.52 37.67 -7.07
CA GLN A 159 -12.09 39.03 -6.76
C GLN A 159 -12.63 40.02 -7.78
N GLN A 160 -12.63 39.71 -9.08
CA GLN A 160 -13.21 40.57 -10.12
C GLN A 160 -14.72 40.80 -9.90
N ILE A 161 -15.46 39.73 -9.58
CA ILE A 161 -16.92 39.82 -9.32
C ILE A 161 -17.18 40.64 -8.04
N LEU A 162 -16.41 40.43 -6.99
CA LEU A 162 -16.57 41.13 -5.71
C LEU A 162 -16.11 42.59 -5.78
N SER A 163 -15.06 42.90 -6.55
CA SER A 163 -14.60 44.29 -6.73
C SER A 163 -15.55 45.11 -7.60
N ALA A 164 -16.26 44.46 -8.53
CA ALA A 164 -17.27 45.13 -9.36
C ALA A 164 -18.62 45.30 -8.64
N ALA A 165 -18.79 44.67 -7.46
CA ALA A 165 -20.05 44.69 -6.75
C ALA A 165 -20.27 46.05 -6.07
N PRO A 166 -21.40 46.74 -6.34
CA PRO A 166 -21.80 47.89 -5.55
C PRO A 166 -22.07 47.46 -4.10
N GLY A 167 -21.97 48.41 -3.16
CA GLY A 167 -22.22 48.17 -1.72
C GLY A 167 -23.66 47.75 -1.35
N THR A 168 -24.49 47.40 -2.33
CA THR A 168 -25.85 46.87 -2.16
C THR A 168 -25.83 45.34 -2.00
N SER A 169 -26.88 44.82 -1.35
CA SER A 169 -27.09 43.38 -1.27
C SER A 169 -27.22 42.76 -2.67
N PRO A 170 -26.77 41.51 -2.89
CA PRO A 170 -26.86 40.86 -4.20
C PRO A 170 -28.29 40.83 -4.75
N GLU A 171 -29.27 40.58 -3.88
CA GLU A 171 -30.70 40.59 -4.20
C GLU A 171 -31.18 42.00 -4.63
N GLY A 172 -30.80 43.03 -3.87
CA GLY A 172 -31.15 44.40 -4.17
C GLY A 172 -30.60 44.85 -5.52
N GLU A 173 -29.35 44.49 -5.82
CA GLU A 173 -28.73 44.76 -7.12
C GLU A 173 -29.49 44.08 -8.27
N LEU A 174 -29.86 42.80 -8.11
CA LEU A 174 -30.62 42.05 -9.11
C LEU A 174 -31.97 42.72 -9.39
N PHE A 175 -32.75 43.04 -8.36
CA PHE A 175 -34.06 43.68 -8.55
C PHE A 175 -33.94 45.10 -9.13
N GLN A 176 -32.88 45.85 -8.79
CA GLN A 176 -32.60 47.12 -9.44
C GLN A 176 -32.35 46.96 -10.94
N LYS A 177 -31.54 45.95 -11.33
CA LYS A 177 -31.28 45.62 -12.74
C LYS A 177 -32.54 45.16 -13.46
N ILE A 178 -33.33 44.27 -12.86
CA ILE A 178 -34.62 43.82 -13.42
C ILE A 178 -35.56 45.00 -13.67
N ARG A 179 -35.72 45.91 -12.70
CA ARG A 179 -36.57 47.10 -12.88
C ARG A 179 -36.05 48.03 -13.97
N LYS A 180 -34.73 48.15 -14.11
CA LYS A 180 -34.12 48.94 -15.18
C LYS A 180 -34.44 48.32 -16.55
N ILE A 181 -34.24 47.01 -16.70
CA ILE A 181 -34.60 46.23 -17.91
C ILE A 181 -36.08 46.42 -18.24
N GLN A 182 -36.96 46.27 -17.24
CA GLN A 182 -38.41 46.43 -17.43
C GLN A 182 -38.82 47.82 -17.91
N ARG A 183 -38.10 48.88 -17.50
CA ARG A 183 -38.37 50.26 -17.95
C ARG A 183 -37.81 50.56 -19.33
N GLN A 184 -36.78 49.85 -19.77
CA GLN A 184 -36.16 50.04 -21.09
C GLN A 184 -36.84 49.22 -22.18
N ALA A 185 -37.52 48.13 -21.81
CA ALA A 185 -38.16 47.22 -22.73
C ALA A 185 -39.65 47.57 -22.95
N ASP A 186 -39.93 48.53 -23.84
CA ASP A 186 -41.29 48.97 -24.18
C ASP A 186 -42.20 47.83 -24.66
N PHE A 187 -41.62 46.80 -25.31
CA PHE A 187 -42.35 45.63 -25.81
C PHE A 187 -42.96 44.78 -24.67
N LEU A 188 -42.51 44.93 -23.42
CA LEU A 188 -43.13 44.25 -22.27
C LEU A 188 -44.55 44.78 -22.01
N LEU A 189 -44.89 45.99 -22.49
CA LEU A 189 -46.24 46.54 -22.44
C LEU A 189 -47.18 45.90 -23.48
N ARG A 190 -46.63 45.19 -24.47
CA ARG A 190 -47.35 44.55 -25.58
C ARG A 190 -47.03 43.06 -25.65
N PRO A 191 -47.61 42.25 -24.74
CA PRO A 191 -47.18 40.86 -24.51
C PRO A 191 -47.34 39.92 -25.72
N ASN A 192 -48.23 40.27 -26.67
CA ASN A 192 -48.53 39.44 -27.83
C ASN A 192 -47.70 39.79 -29.08
N ASP A 193 -47.00 40.93 -29.06
CA ASP A 193 -46.22 41.38 -30.22
C ASP A 193 -44.90 40.59 -30.28
N LEU A 194 -44.46 40.34 -31.51
CA LEU A 194 -43.13 39.78 -31.79
C LEU A 194 -42.07 40.83 -31.44
N VAL A 195 -41.09 40.42 -30.64
CA VAL A 195 -39.99 41.30 -30.25
C VAL A 195 -38.89 41.23 -31.31
N PRO A 196 -38.35 42.36 -31.78
CA PRO A 196 -37.18 42.35 -32.64
C PRO A 196 -36.05 41.53 -32.02
N ALA A 197 -35.41 40.67 -32.82
CA ALA A 197 -34.40 39.74 -32.32
C ALA A 197 -33.25 40.44 -31.58
N ASP A 198 -32.85 41.63 -32.05
CA ASP A 198 -31.79 42.45 -31.45
C ASP A 198 -32.20 42.93 -30.04
N ASP A 199 -33.39 43.50 -29.89
CA ASP A 199 -33.90 43.98 -28.60
C ASP A 199 -34.08 42.84 -27.59
N ALA A 200 -34.59 41.69 -28.06
CA ALA A 200 -34.72 40.49 -27.25
C ALA A 200 -33.35 39.98 -26.78
N ALA A 201 -32.34 39.96 -27.67
CA ALA A 201 -31.00 39.52 -27.33
C ALA A 201 -30.33 40.45 -26.30
N VAL A 202 -30.48 41.77 -26.41
CA VAL A 202 -29.95 42.72 -25.41
C VAL A 202 -30.59 42.47 -24.04
N VAL A 203 -31.92 42.39 -23.98
CA VAL A 203 -32.64 42.18 -22.72
C VAL A 203 -32.30 40.84 -22.08
N LEU A 204 -32.24 39.76 -22.86
CA LEU A 204 -31.89 38.43 -22.36
C LEU A 204 -30.44 38.39 -21.88
N ASN A 205 -29.49 39.02 -22.58
CA ASN A 205 -28.09 39.07 -22.18
C ASN A 205 -27.92 39.86 -20.87
N GLU A 206 -28.60 41.00 -20.73
CA GLU A 206 -28.56 41.79 -19.49
C GLU A 206 -29.19 41.02 -18.31
N LEU A 207 -30.30 40.32 -18.56
CA LEU A 207 -30.96 39.50 -17.55
C LEU A 207 -30.09 38.31 -17.13
N ASP A 208 -29.49 37.59 -18.08
CA ASP A 208 -28.58 36.45 -17.82
C ASP A 208 -27.36 36.90 -17.03
N GLN A 209 -26.72 38.00 -17.44
CA GLN A 209 -25.59 38.56 -16.73
C GLN A 209 -25.98 38.99 -15.30
N ALA A 210 -27.13 39.66 -15.12
CA ALA A 210 -27.60 40.06 -13.81
C ALA A 210 -27.86 38.87 -12.89
N TYR A 211 -28.56 37.86 -13.39
CA TYR A 211 -28.90 36.66 -12.63
C TYR A 211 -27.68 35.81 -12.29
N ARG A 212 -26.76 35.59 -13.24
CA ARG A 212 -25.50 34.87 -12.97
C ARG A 212 -24.60 35.61 -12.01
N THR A 213 -24.58 36.95 -12.06
CA THR A 213 -23.83 37.76 -11.09
C THR A 213 -24.42 37.59 -9.69
N PHE A 214 -25.75 37.62 -9.56
CA PHE A 214 -26.45 37.31 -8.32
C PHE A 214 -26.08 35.93 -7.77
N LEU A 215 -26.22 34.87 -8.58
CA LEU A 215 -25.84 33.51 -8.18
C LEU A 215 -24.37 33.41 -7.80
N SER A 216 -23.49 34.13 -8.51
CA SER A 216 -22.06 34.13 -8.21
C SER A 216 -21.72 34.74 -6.86
N ARG A 217 -22.41 35.84 -6.50
CA ARG A 217 -22.27 36.51 -5.20
C ARG A 217 -22.85 35.67 -4.08
N VAL A 218 -23.99 35.01 -4.29
CA VAL A 218 -24.64 34.17 -3.27
C VAL A 218 -23.85 32.90 -2.98
N TYR A 219 -23.41 32.16 -4.01
CA TYR A 219 -22.74 30.87 -3.82
C TYR A 219 -21.22 30.96 -3.75
N LEU A 220 -20.63 32.14 -3.98
CA LEU A 220 -19.17 32.31 -4.08
C LEU A 220 -18.53 31.41 -5.15
N ILE A 221 -19.22 31.29 -6.29
CA ILE A 221 -18.79 30.52 -7.47
C ILE A 221 -18.80 31.50 -8.66
N PRO A 222 -17.78 31.54 -9.54
CA PRO A 222 -17.76 32.49 -10.66
C PRO A 222 -18.66 32.03 -11.84
N ILE A 223 -19.95 31.86 -11.57
CA ILE A 223 -20.98 31.41 -12.52
C ILE A 223 -21.16 32.42 -13.67
N ALA A 224 -20.97 33.71 -13.40
CA ALA A 224 -21.03 34.78 -14.38
C ALA A 224 -20.01 34.64 -15.52
N LEU A 225 -18.92 33.90 -15.30
CA LEU A 225 -17.85 33.71 -16.29
C LEU A 225 -17.89 32.32 -16.94
N TRP A 226 -18.81 31.45 -16.53
CA TRP A 226 -18.82 30.04 -16.94
C TRP A 226 -19.98 29.72 -17.87
N PRO A 227 -19.80 28.77 -18.80
CA PRO A 227 -20.90 28.26 -19.61
C PRO A 227 -21.93 27.55 -18.73
N THR A 228 -23.19 27.54 -19.18
CA THR A 228 -24.36 27.01 -18.46
C THR A 228 -24.12 25.61 -17.90
N GLY A 229 -23.56 24.69 -18.70
CA GLY A 229 -23.25 23.33 -18.24
C GLY A 229 -22.30 23.29 -17.02
N LYS A 230 -21.22 24.07 -17.06
CA LYS A 230 -20.24 24.14 -15.96
C LYS A 230 -20.83 24.82 -14.72
N ALA A 231 -21.64 25.87 -14.92
CA ALA A 231 -22.37 26.53 -13.84
C ALA A 231 -23.30 25.55 -13.11
N LEU A 232 -24.08 24.75 -13.86
CA LEU A 232 -24.98 23.74 -13.29
C LEU A 232 -24.24 22.65 -12.51
N THR A 233 -23.13 22.13 -13.04
CA THR A 233 -22.30 21.15 -12.32
C THR A 233 -21.73 21.72 -11.03
N ALA A 234 -21.31 22.99 -11.04
CA ALA A 234 -20.78 23.65 -9.86
C ALA A 234 -21.86 23.96 -8.81
N LEU A 235 -23.03 24.44 -9.25
CA LEU A 235 -24.20 24.61 -8.39
C LEU A 235 -24.57 23.29 -7.72
N ASN A 236 -24.64 22.19 -8.45
CA ASN A 236 -24.93 20.87 -7.88
C ASN A 236 -23.90 20.40 -6.82
N ARG A 237 -22.63 20.85 -6.90
CA ARG A 237 -21.56 20.40 -6.02
C ARG A 237 -21.47 21.16 -4.70
N GLU A 238 -21.75 22.46 -4.72
CA GLU A 238 -21.59 23.35 -3.55
C GLU A 238 -22.91 23.52 -2.77
N GLN A 239 -24.01 22.89 -3.22
CA GLN A 239 -25.37 23.14 -2.71
C GLN A 239 -25.96 21.99 -1.87
N ASP A 240 -25.15 21.28 -1.08
CA ASP A 240 -25.68 20.38 -0.04
C ASP A 240 -26.64 21.11 0.95
N GLN A 241 -26.68 22.44 0.92
CA GLN A 241 -27.49 23.31 1.78
C GLN A 241 -28.83 23.79 1.18
N LEU A 242 -29.11 23.60 -0.12
CA LEU A 242 -30.40 24.03 -0.71
C LEU A 242 -31.41 22.89 -0.74
N SER A 243 -32.70 23.25 -0.72
CA SER A 243 -33.72 22.27 -1.05
C SER A 243 -33.56 21.79 -2.49
N GLU A 244 -33.76 20.49 -2.70
CA GLU A 244 -33.74 19.89 -4.03
C GLU A 244 -34.68 20.61 -5.01
N LYS A 245 -35.79 21.15 -4.49
CA LYS A 245 -36.77 21.94 -5.25
C LYS A 245 -36.14 23.22 -5.81
N ASN A 246 -35.47 24.00 -4.97
CA ASN A 246 -34.83 25.24 -5.40
C ASN A 246 -33.71 24.98 -6.41
N ARG A 247 -32.91 23.92 -6.18
CA ARG A 247 -31.88 23.49 -7.13
C ARG A 247 -32.45 23.19 -8.51
N LYS A 248 -33.52 22.37 -8.57
CA LYS A 248 -34.20 22.02 -9.83
C LYS A 248 -34.78 23.27 -10.51
N PHE A 249 -35.30 24.21 -9.73
CA PHE A 249 -35.86 25.45 -10.26
C PHE A 249 -34.78 26.39 -10.83
N THR A 250 -33.74 26.71 -10.07
CA THR A 250 -32.58 27.50 -10.54
C THR A 250 -31.94 26.87 -11.79
N ALA A 251 -31.77 25.54 -11.80
CA ALA A 251 -31.25 24.84 -12.96
C ALA A 251 -32.18 24.92 -14.18
N LYS A 252 -33.51 24.89 -13.96
CA LYS A 252 -34.50 25.11 -15.02
C LYS A 252 -34.35 26.53 -15.58
N VAL A 253 -34.31 27.56 -14.74
CA VAL A 253 -34.18 28.96 -15.17
C VAL A 253 -32.93 29.15 -16.03
N LEU A 254 -31.76 28.68 -15.58
CA LEU A 254 -30.51 28.81 -16.36
C LEU A 254 -30.58 28.11 -17.72
N ARG A 255 -31.25 26.95 -17.82
CA ARG A 255 -31.42 26.25 -19.11
C ARG A 255 -32.41 26.94 -20.03
N GLU A 256 -33.51 27.47 -19.49
CA GLU A 256 -34.49 28.18 -20.30
C GLU A 256 -33.93 29.53 -20.78
N MET A 257 -33.07 30.20 -20.00
CA MET A 257 -32.34 31.38 -20.47
C MET A 257 -31.37 31.06 -21.62
N ASP A 258 -30.60 29.98 -21.50
CA ASP A 258 -29.69 29.50 -22.55
C ASP A 258 -30.43 29.14 -23.86
N ARG A 259 -31.61 28.50 -23.73
CA ARG A 259 -32.51 28.22 -24.85
C ARG A 259 -33.12 29.49 -25.43
N ALA A 260 -33.47 30.46 -24.59
CA ALA A 260 -34.03 31.72 -25.05
C ALA A 260 -33.05 32.47 -25.95
N HIS A 261 -31.73 32.39 -25.73
CA HIS A 261 -30.78 33.01 -26.67
C HIS A 261 -30.83 32.47 -28.12
N GLN A 262 -31.50 31.34 -28.38
CA GLN A 262 -31.54 30.70 -29.70
C GLN A 262 -32.92 30.75 -30.39
N ALA A 263 -33.96 31.20 -29.69
CA ALA A 263 -35.34 31.18 -30.18
C ALA A 263 -35.86 32.60 -30.50
N GLU A 264 -36.91 32.68 -31.32
CA GLU A 264 -37.71 33.90 -31.46
C GLU A 264 -38.67 34.05 -30.27
N HIS A 265 -38.85 35.28 -29.77
CA HIS A 265 -39.63 35.54 -28.56
C HIS A 265 -40.78 36.50 -28.79
N ARG A 266 -41.87 36.24 -28.07
CA ARG A 266 -42.91 37.23 -27.83
C ARG A 266 -42.62 37.97 -26.54
N GLY A 267 -43.18 39.18 -26.39
CA GLY A 267 -43.01 39.97 -25.16
C GLY A 267 -43.38 39.20 -23.89
N ARG A 268 -44.40 38.33 -23.98
CA ARG A 268 -44.82 37.44 -22.89
C ARG A 268 -43.74 36.46 -22.43
N ASP A 269 -42.94 35.90 -23.33
CA ASP A 269 -41.94 34.88 -22.99
C ASP A 269 -40.79 35.51 -22.19
N ILE A 270 -40.38 36.73 -22.58
CA ILE A 270 -39.37 37.52 -21.85
C ILE A 270 -39.91 37.95 -20.49
N ALA A 271 -41.17 38.41 -20.42
CA ALA A 271 -41.81 38.76 -19.15
C ALA A 271 -41.86 37.58 -18.17
N GLN A 272 -42.20 36.38 -18.67
CA GLN A 272 -42.20 35.15 -17.89
C GLN A 272 -40.78 34.78 -17.41
N MET A 273 -39.76 34.97 -18.23
CA MET A 273 -38.37 34.73 -17.83
C MET A 273 -37.94 35.66 -16.68
N ILE A 274 -38.31 36.94 -16.76
CA ILE A 274 -38.04 37.92 -15.68
C ILE A 274 -38.73 37.48 -14.37
N GLU A 275 -39.97 37.00 -14.45
CA GLU A 275 -40.70 36.49 -13.29
C GLU A 275 -40.00 35.26 -12.69
N TRP A 276 -39.62 34.27 -13.50
CA TRP A 276 -38.90 33.08 -13.04
C TRP A 276 -37.55 33.41 -12.39
N VAL A 277 -36.81 34.37 -12.95
CA VAL A 277 -35.55 34.86 -12.35
C VAL A 277 -35.82 35.50 -10.98
N GLY A 278 -36.85 36.34 -10.87
CA GLY A 278 -37.24 36.96 -9.59
C GLY A 278 -37.69 35.93 -8.54
N GLU A 279 -38.52 34.96 -8.93
CA GLU A 279 -38.97 33.88 -8.06
C GLU A 279 -37.80 33.02 -7.58
N SER A 280 -36.90 32.65 -8.49
CA SER A 280 -35.72 31.84 -8.16
C SER A 280 -34.81 32.58 -7.19
N ALA A 281 -34.56 33.88 -7.41
CA ALA A 281 -33.77 34.69 -6.50
C ALA A 281 -34.40 34.76 -5.10
N GLY A 282 -35.71 34.97 -5.02
CA GLY A 282 -36.44 34.99 -3.73
C GLY A 282 -36.38 33.65 -2.99
N LEU A 283 -36.46 32.53 -3.72
CA LEU A 283 -36.31 31.19 -3.15
C LEU A 283 -34.90 30.95 -2.59
N VAL A 284 -33.88 31.35 -3.35
CA VAL A 284 -32.47 31.24 -2.95
C VAL A 284 -32.18 32.07 -1.69
N VAL A 285 -32.69 33.30 -1.60
CA VAL A 285 -32.49 34.16 -0.42
C VAL A 285 -33.18 33.58 0.82
N LYS A 286 -34.43 33.09 0.67
CA LYS A 286 -35.19 32.51 1.79
C LYS A 286 -34.51 31.30 2.43
N GLU A 287 -33.83 30.47 1.64
CA GLU A 287 -33.10 29.32 2.15
C GLU A 287 -31.69 29.67 2.61
N GLY A 288 -31.01 30.58 1.92
CA GLY A 288 -29.64 31.01 2.25
C GLY A 288 -29.52 31.90 3.48
N ALA A 289 -30.60 32.56 3.92
CA ALA A 289 -30.63 33.39 5.13
C ALA A 289 -30.52 32.61 6.46
N ARG A 290 -30.25 31.30 6.41
CA ARG A 290 -30.03 30.44 7.59
C ARG A 290 -28.56 30.08 7.86
N VAL A 291 -27.61 30.65 7.10
CA VAL A 291 -26.16 30.44 7.31
C VAL A 291 -25.55 31.57 8.12
#